data_AF-A0AA37T8I9-F1
#
_entry.id   AF-A0AA37T8I9-F1
#
_cell.length_a   1.000
_cell.length_b   1.000
_cell.length_c   1.000
_cell.angle_alpha   90.00
_cell.angle_beta   90.00
_cell.angle_gamma   90.00
#
_symmetry.space_group_name_H-M   'P 1'
#
loop_
_entity.id
_entity.type
_entity.pdbx_description
1 polymer ?
#
loop_
_entity_poly.entity_id
_entity_poly.type
_entity_poly.pdbx_seq_one_letter_code
_entity_poly.pdbx_strand_id
1 'polypeptide(L)'
;MLTLEDLEHATVHGETAKEALSQAERRLAELLETKKAIEQKATTLVAAYVTLSVALVGASAGIYREGHAVAKALPFALSAVTFVIGAVVLVAALRGRQYGNLGSTPDMWLVKGRIDGNDASLARMRAYLVHHYANRIAVSINSNEAKHRLLNAGMILGMVGVGVFLIAIIGFFAL
;
A
#
# COMPACT_ATOMS: atom_id res chain seq x y z
N MET A 1 26.75 6.97 -0.06
CA MET A 1 26.15 6.78 1.28
C MET A 1 27.31 6.54 2.22
N LEU A 2 27.36 7.19 3.38
CA LEU A 2 28.36 6.88 4.40
C LEU A 2 28.11 5.46 4.89
N THR A 3 29.17 4.66 4.96
CA THR A 3 29.12 3.32 5.54
C THR A 3 29.09 3.41 7.07
N LEU A 4 28.82 2.27 7.72
CA LEU A 4 28.89 2.19 9.19
C LEU A 4 30.33 2.45 9.69
N GLU A 5 31.34 2.02 8.94
CA GLU A 5 32.76 2.27 9.25
C GLU A 5 33.10 3.76 9.14
N ASP A 6 32.56 4.46 8.13
CA ASP A 6 32.75 5.91 8.00
C ASP A 6 32.13 6.68 9.19
N LEU A 7 31.00 6.19 9.71
CA LEU A 7 30.32 6.79 10.87
C LEU A 7 31.07 6.59 12.19
N GLU A 8 31.92 5.55 12.28
CA GLU A 8 32.71 5.28 13.48
C GLU A 8 33.79 6.34 13.70
N HIS A 9 34.39 6.83 12.60
CA HIS A 9 35.45 7.82 12.60
C HIS A 9 34.96 9.26 12.42
N ALA A 10 33.70 9.47 12.05
CA ALA A 10 33.13 10.79 11.83
C ALA A 10 32.87 11.57 13.13
N THR A 11 33.13 12.88 13.10
CA THR A 11 32.73 13.81 14.15
C THR A 11 31.24 14.12 14.01
N VAL A 12 30.42 13.57 14.91
CA VAL A 12 28.95 13.71 14.86
C VAL A 12 28.49 14.80 15.83
N HIS A 13 27.86 15.86 15.31
CA HIS A 13 27.20 16.87 16.14
C HIS A 13 25.88 16.35 16.69
N GLY A 14 25.72 16.38 18.02
CA GLY A 14 24.57 15.80 18.72
C GLY A 14 23.22 16.39 18.31
N GLU A 15 23.13 17.72 18.14
CA GLU A 15 21.90 18.40 17.70
C GLU A 15 21.52 18.03 16.26
N THR A 16 22.49 17.99 15.35
CA THR A 16 22.26 17.57 13.96
C THR A 16 21.79 16.12 13.88
N ALA A 17 22.41 15.21 14.66
CA ALA A 17 22.00 13.81 14.70
C ALA A 17 20.59 13.62 15.29
N LYS A 18 20.23 14.43 16.31
CA LYS A 18 18.90 14.44 16.91
C LYS A 18 17.84 14.91 15.91
N GLU A 19 18.08 16.01 15.22
CA GLU A 19 17.16 16.54 14.22
C GLU A 19 17.01 15.58 13.03
N ALA A 20 18.12 15.01 12.53
CA ALA A 20 18.10 14.02 11.46
C ALA A 20 17.29 12.76 11.86
N LEU A 21 17.43 12.30 13.11
CA LEU A 21 16.64 11.17 13.63
C LEU A 21 15.15 11.51 13.67
N SER A 22 14.79 12.68 14.21
CA SER A 22 13.41 13.18 14.25
C SER A 22 12.78 13.24 12.85
N GLN A 23 13.52 13.76 11.86
CA GLN A 23 13.06 13.80 10.47
C GLN A 23 12.88 12.40 9.87
N ALA A 24 13.83 11.49 10.11
CA ALA A 24 13.74 10.11 9.63
C ALA A 24 12.54 9.36 10.23
N GLU A 25 12.25 9.56 11.52
CA GLU A 25 11.10 8.99 12.22
C GLU A 25 9.78 9.54 11.66
N ARG A 26 9.67 10.86 11.48
CA ARG A 26 8.50 11.50 10.83
C ARG A 26 8.29 10.93 9.44
N ARG A 27 9.36 10.83 8.64
CA ARG A 27 9.28 10.32 7.29
C ARG A 27 8.84 8.86 7.23
N LEU A 28 9.34 8.01 8.13
CA LEU A 28 8.89 6.61 8.19
C LEU A 28 7.42 6.53 8.64
N ALA A 29 7.00 7.35 9.60
CA ALA A 29 5.62 7.42 10.06
C ALA A 29 4.66 7.80 8.93
N GLU A 30 4.99 8.83 8.12
CA GLU A 30 4.23 9.21 6.92
C GLU A 30 4.08 8.05 5.93
N LEU A 31 5.15 7.27 5.70
CA LEU A 31 5.13 6.13 4.80
C LEU A 31 4.25 4.99 5.31
N LEU A 32 4.22 4.78 6.63
CA LEU A 32 3.35 3.80 7.28
C LEU A 32 1.88 4.24 7.27
N GLU A 33 1.62 5.53 7.44
CA GLU A 33 0.27 6.09 7.28
C GLU A 33 -0.22 5.95 5.83
N THR A 34 0.66 6.24 4.86
CA THR A 34 0.38 6.03 3.43
C THR A 34 0.04 4.58 3.14
N LYS A 35 0.79 3.63 3.70
CA LYS A 35 0.46 2.19 3.62
C LYS A 35 -0.94 1.90 4.13
N LYS A 36 -1.28 2.39 5.33
CA LYS A 36 -2.61 2.19 5.94
C LYS A 36 -3.72 2.76 5.06
N ALA A 37 -3.51 3.94 4.49
CA ALA A 37 -4.46 4.56 3.57
C ALA A 37 -4.65 3.75 2.28
N ILE A 38 -3.59 3.19 1.70
CA ILE A 38 -3.65 2.29 0.53
C ILE A 38 -4.43 1.02 0.89
N GLU A 39 -4.12 0.39 2.02
CA GLU A 39 -4.76 -0.85 2.47
C GLU A 39 -6.26 -0.64 2.75
N GLN A 40 -6.63 0.47 3.38
CA GLN A 40 -8.02 0.83 3.58
C GLN A 40 -8.75 1.02 2.24
N LYS A 41 -8.17 1.79 1.30
CA LYS A 41 -8.75 1.98 -0.04
C LYS A 41 -8.91 0.66 -0.80
N ALA A 42 -7.87 -0.18 -0.81
CA ALA A 42 -7.92 -1.49 -1.46
C ALA A 42 -9.00 -2.39 -0.83
N THR A 43 -9.14 -2.40 0.49
CA THR A 43 -10.17 -3.17 1.20
C THR A 43 -11.57 -2.72 0.82
N THR A 44 -11.82 -1.41 0.79
CA THR A 44 -13.11 -0.84 0.34
C THR A 44 -13.42 -1.22 -1.10
N LEU A 45 -12.44 -1.14 -2.00
CA LEU A 45 -12.62 -1.50 -3.41
C LEU A 45 -12.84 -3.01 -3.61
N VAL A 46 -12.17 -3.87 -2.85
CA VAL A 46 -12.41 -5.33 -2.88
C VAL A 46 -13.86 -5.64 -2.52
N ALA A 47 -14.36 -5.06 -1.41
CA ALA A 47 -15.75 -5.26 -0.99
C ALA A 47 -16.75 -4.79 -2.05
N ALA A 48 -16.48 -3.64 -2.67
CA ALA A 48 -17.30 -3.12 -3.76
C ALA A 48 -17.28 -4.04 -4.99
N TYR A 49 -16.10 -4.51 -5.42
CA TYR A 49 -15.96 -5.34 -6.62
C TYR A 49 -16.59 -6.71 -6.44
N VAL A 50 -16.45 -7.32 -5.25
CA VAL A 50 -17.12 -8.60 -4.94
C VAL A 50 -18.63 -8.42 -4.98
N THR A 51 -19.17 -7.38 -4.34
CA THR A 51 -20.61 -7.08 -4.35
C THR A 51 -21.14 -6.88 -5.77
N LEU A 52 -20.45 -6.08 -6.58
CA LEU A 52 -20.82 -5.83 -7.98
C LEU A 52 -20.73 -7.12 -8.82
N SER A 53 -19.70 -7.94 -8.61
CA SER A 53 -19.54 -9.20 -9.33
C SER A 53 -20.72 -10.14 -9.07
N VAL A 54 -21.12 -10.30 -7.80
CA VAL A 54 -22.26 -11.14 -7.41
C VAL A 54 -23.57 -10.61 -8.03
N ALA A 55 -23.80 -9.30 -7.97
CA ALA A 55 -24.98 -8.67 -8.56
C ALA A 55 -25.05 -8.88 -10.07
N LEU A 56 -23.94 -8.70 -10.79
CA LEU A 56 -23.86 -8.84 -12.24
C LEU A 56 -24.01 -10.30 -12.70
N VAL A 57 -23.45 -11.26 -11.96
CA VAL A 57 -23.69 -12.69 -12.20
C VAL A 57 -25.17 -13.03 -12.01
N GLY A 58 -25.79 -12.52 -10.95
CA GLY A 58 -27.22 -12.70 -10.69
C GLY A 58 -28.09 -12.13 -11.83
N ALA A 59 -27.78 -10.91 -12.27
CA ALA A 59 -28.47 -10.28 -13.40
C ALA A 59 -28.30 -11.07 -14.71
N SER A 60 -27.07 -11.49 -15.03
CA SER A 60 -26.77 -12.30 -16.22
C SER A 60 -27.56 -13.63 -16.22
N ALA A 61 -27.59 -14.31 -15.08
CA ALA A 61 -28.34 -15.56 -14.92
C ALA A 61 -29.86 -15.34 -15.03
N GLY A 62 -30.39 -14.24 -14.48
CA GLY A 62 -31.79 -13.85 -14.61
C GLY A 62 -32.18 -13.64 -16.08
N ILE A 63 -31.43 -12.79 -16.79
CA ILE A 63 -31.63 -12.50 -18.22
C ILE A 63 -31.59 -13.78 -19.05
N TYR A 64 -30.62 -14.67 -18.79
CA TYR A 64 -30.51 -15.94 -19.50
C TYR A 64 -31.73 -16.85 -19.26
N ARG A 65 -32.25 -16.90 -18.02
CA ARG A 65 -33.42 -17.73 -17.67
C ARG A 65 -34.73 -17.21 -18.24
N GLU A 66 -34.87 -15.91 -18.42
CA GLU A 66 -36.05 -15.26 -19.02
C GLU A 66 -36.17 -15.50 -20.54
N GLY A 67 -35.27 -16.28 -21.13
CA GLY A 67 -35.30 -16.63 -22.55
C GLY A 67 -34.74 -15.54 -23.46
N HIS A 68 -34.07 -14.52 -22.90
CA HIS A 68 -33.31 -13.57 -23.70
C HIS A 68 -32.10 -14.24 -24.35
N ALA A 69 -31.72 -13.75 -25.53
CA ALA A 69 -30.57 -14.27 -26.25
C ALA A 69 -29.29 -14.20 -25.39
N VAL A 70 -28.43 -15.21 -25.50
CA VAL A 70 -27.11 -15.28 -24.83
C VAL A 70 -26.30 -13.98 -25.02
N ALA A 71 -26.45 -13.37 -26.20
CA ALA A 71 -25.83 -12.08 -26.54
C ALA A 71 -26.20 -10.94 -25.58
N LYS A 72 -27.39 -10.94 -24.98
CA LYS A 72 -27.82 -9.92 -23.99
C LYS A 72 -27.30 -10.21 -22.58
N ALA A 73 -27.11 -11.49 -22.22
CA ALA A 73 -26.60 -11.89 -20.90
C ALA A 73 -25.06 -11.83 -20.80
N LEU A 74 -24.36 -12.06 -21.91
CA LEU A 74 -22.90 -12.16 -21.98
C LEU A 74 -22.16 -10.91 -21.45
N PRO A 75 -22.56 -9.68 -21.79
CA PRO A 75 -21.84 -8.49 -21.31
C PRO A 75 -21.88 -8.31 -19.78
N PHE A 76 -22.99 -8.72 -19.14
CA PHE A 76 -23.10 -8.70 -17.67
C PHE A 76 -22.14 -9.70 -17.04
N ALA A 77 -22.04 -10.91 -17.60
CA ALA A 77 -21.07 -11.91 -17.16
C ALA A 77 -19.62 -11.43 -17.37
N LEU A 78 -19.31 -10.82 -18.52
CA LEU A 78 -17.97 -10.28 -18.80
C LEU A 78 -17.59 -9.14 -17.85
N SER A 79 -18.53 -8.24 -17.56
CA SER A 79 -18.32 -7.18 -16.56
C SER A 79 -18.03 -7.78 -15.18
N ALA A 80 -18.80 -8.79 -14.76
CA ALA A 80 -18.57 -9.50 -13.51
C ALA A 80 -17.18 -10.14 -13.44
N VAL A 81 -16.75 -10.85 -14.49
CA VAL A 81 -15.40 -11.44 -14.58
C VAL A 81 -14.32 -10.37 -14.44
N THR A 82 -14.52 -9.20 -15.07
CA THR A 82 -13.57 -8.09 -14.99
C THR A 82 -13.45 -7.55 -13.56
N PHE A 83 -14.56 -7.40 -12.84
CA PHE A 83 -14.55 -7.03 -11.42
C PHE A 83 -13.89 -8.09 -10.53
N VAL A 84 -14.10 -9.38 -10.81
CA VAL A 84 -13.41 -10.47 -10.09
C VAL A 84 -11.90 -10.38 -10.28
N ILE A 85 -11.43 -10.21 -11.53
CA ILE A 85 -10.00 -10.05 -11.82
C ILE A 85 -9.45 -8.80 -11.10
N GLY A 86 -10.18 -7.69 -11.14
CA GLY A 86 -9.85 -6.47 -10.41
C GLY A 86 -9.73 -6.71 -8.90
N ALA A 87 -10.65 -7.46 -8.31
CA ALA A 87 -10.64 -7.80 -6.89
C ALA A 87 -9.40 -8.64 -6.54
N VAL A 88 -9.04 -9.63 -7.36
CA VAL A 88 -7.83 -10.44 -7.18
C VAL A 88 -6.57 -9.56 -7.19
N VAL A 89 -6.46 -8.61 -8.11
CA VAL A 89 -5.35 -7.65 -8.15
C VAL A 89 -5.30 -6.77 -6.90
N LEU A 90 -6.44 -6.32 -6.41
CA LEU A 90 -6.52 -5.54 -5.17
C LEU A 90 -6.15 -6.38 -3.93
N VAL A 91 -6.55 -7.65 -3.86
CA VAL A 91 -6.09 -8.58 -2.82
C VAL A 91 -4.57 -8.77 -2.89
N ALA A 92 -3.98 -8.82 -4.08
CA ALA A 92 -2.53 -8.85 -4.23
C ALA A 92 -1.86 -7.56 -3.71
N ALA A 93 -2.53 -6.40 -3.78
CA ALA A 93 -2.06 -5.16 -3.16
C ALA A 93 -2.12 -5.20 -1.62
N LEU A 94 -3.05 -5.98 -1.05
CA LEU A 94 -3.18 -6.19 0.39
C LEU A 94 -2.15 -7.19 0.94
N ARG A 95 -1.58 -8.08 0.12
CA ARG A 95 -0.55 -9.03 0.58
C ARG A 95 0.60 -8.29 1.26
N GLY A 96 1.02 -8.84 2.39
CA GLY A 96 2.10 -8.29 3.20
C GLY A 96 3.38 -8.14 2.37
N ARG A 97 3.93 -6.91 2.37
CA ARG A 97 5.28 -6.64 1.91
C ARG A 97 6.15 -6.25 3.11
N GLN A 98 7.45 -6.30 2.94
CA GLN A 98 8.38 -5.80 3.96
C GLN A 98 8.21 -4.28 4.10
N TYR A 99 8.06 -3.83 5.34
CA TYR A 99 8.02 -2.42 5.72
C TYR A 99 9.03 -2.19 6.84
N GLY A 100 9.59 -0.99 6.88
CA GLY A 100 10.34 -0.54 8.04
C GLY A 100 9.43 -0.43 9.26
N ASN A 101 9.91 -0.88 10.42
CA ASN A 101 9.25 -0.61 11.70
C ASN A 101 9.85 0.64 12.33
N LEU A 102 9.04 1.36 13.12
CA LEU A 102 9.57 2.38 14.03
C LEU A 102 10.47 1.68 15.06
N GLY A 103 11.70 2.15 15.20
CA GLY A 103 12.53 1.79 16.35
C GLY A 103 12.06 2.55 17.59
N SER A 104 12.58 2.20 18.76
CA SER A 104 12.51 3.15 19.88
C SER A 104 13.73 4.08 19.84
N THR A 105 13.64 5.20 20.54
CA THR A 105 14.73 6.17 20.60
C THR A 105 15.79 5.70 21.59
N PRO A 106 17.09 5.98 21.35
CA PRO A 106 18.19 5.61 22.25
C PRO A 106 17.95 6.07 23.70
N ASP A 107 17.34 7.25 23.83
CA ASP A 107 17.00 7.89 25.10
C ASP A 107 16.08 7.02 25.99
N MET A 108 15.32 6.08 25.40
CA MET A 108 14.44 5.17 26.15
C MET A 108 15.17 3.99 26.80
N TRP A 109 16.35 3.62 26.32
CA TRP A 109 17.12 2.47 26.85
C TRP A 109 18.43 2.87 27.51
N LEU A 110 19.00 4.02 27.14
CA LEU A 110 20.17 4.60 27.76
C LEU A 110 19.79 5.30 29.07
N VAL A 111 19.48 4.49 30.08
CA VAL A 111 19.18 4.96 31.44
C VAL A 111 20.48 5.03 32.24
N LYS A 112 20.79 6.20 32.80
CA LYS A 112 21.93 6.42 33.69
C LYS A 112 21.92 5.40 34.83
N GLY A 113 23.03 4.72 35.06
CA GLY A 113 23.20 3.63 36.02
C GLY A 113 22.83 2.23 35.49
N ARG A 114 22.35 2.11 34.25
CA ARG A 114 22.14 0.81 33.57
C ARG A 114 22.99 0.68 32.31
N ILE A 115 22.98 1.72 31.47
CA ILE A 115 23.84 1.84 30.29
C ILE A 115 24.38 3.26 30.29
N ASP A 116 25.57 3.42 30.86
CA ASP A 116 26.21 4.73 30.99
C ASP A 116 26.93 5.11 29.69
N GLY A 117 26.26 5.90 28.85
CA GLY A 117 26.84 6.55 27.68
C GLY A 117 27.15 8.02 27.95
N ASN A 118 28.20 8.56 27.33
CA ASN A 118 28.43 10.00 27.27
C ASN A 118 27.64 10.63 26.09
N ASP A 119 27.56 11.96 26.03
CA ASP A 119 26.82 12.68 24.97
C ASP A 119 27.34 12.35 23.55
N ALA A 120 28.64 12.06 23.42
CA ALA A 120 29.23 11.65 22.16
C ALA A 120 28.74 10.26 21.70
N SER A 121 28.59 9.31 22.63
CA SER A 121 27.99 7.99 22.36
C SER A 121 26.54 8.12 21.94
N LEU A 122 25.77 9.00 22.59
CA LEU A 122 24.38 9.27 22.21
C LEU A 122 24.27 9.84 20.79
N ALA A 123 25.13 10.82 20.45
CA ALA A 123 25.19 11.39 19.11
C ALA A 123 25.51 10.33 18.04
N ARG A 124 26.48 9.45 18.30
CA ARG A 124 26.82 8.34 17.40
C ARG A 124 25.68 7.34 17.25
N MET A 125 25.04 6.92 18.35
CA MET A 125 23.89 6.01 18.29
C MET A 125 22.75 6.58 17.46
N ARG A 126 22.46 7.88 17.59
CA ARG A 126 21.46 8.56 16.75
C ARG A 126 21.86 8.53 15.27
N ALA A 127 23.13 8.80 14.94
CA ALA A 127 23.61 8.70 13.55
C ALA A 127 23.50 7.28 12.98
N TYR A 128 23.81 6.25 13.77
CA TYR A 128 23.60 4.85 13.39
C TYR A 128 22.13 4.53 13.12
N LEU A 129 21.22 5.01 13.98
CA LEU A 129 19.79 4.85 13.74
C LEU A 129 19.34 5.53 12.46
N VAL A 130 19.80 6.75 12.18
CA VAL A 130 19.50 7.47 10.93
C VAL A 130 19.93 6.64 9.71
N HIS A 131 21.12 6.05 9.74
CA HIS A 131 21.58 5.15 8.67
C HIS A 131 20.67 3.93 8.49
N HIS A 132 20.23 3.29 9.59
CA HIS A 132 19.26 2.20 9.52
C HIS A 132 17.88 2.64 9.01
N TYR A 133 17.41 3.82 9.41
CA TYR A 133 16.16 4.39 8.91
C TYR A 133 16.22 4.66 7.41
N ALA A 134 17.36 5.09 6.86
CA ALA A 134 17.49 5.32 5.43
C ALA A 134 17.16 4.06 4.61
N ASN A 135 17.70 2.90 5.00
CA ASN A 135 17.39 1.62 4.35
C ASN A 135 15.90 1.23 4.52
N ARG A 136 15.34 1.42 5.71
CA ARG A 136 13.92 1.15 5.99
C ARG A 136 12.97 2.04 5.20
N ILE A 137 13.31 3.32 5.07
CA ILE A 137 12.56 4.30 4.27
C ILE A 137 12.58 3.89 2.81
N ALA A 138 13.75 3.54 2.25
CA ALA A 138 13.87 3.08 0.87
C ALA A 138 13.00 1.84 0.59
N VAL A 139 13.03 0.84 1.47
CA VAL A 139 12.18 -0.36 1.35
C VAL A 139 10.69 0.01 1.42
N SER A 140 10.29 0.88 2.36
CA SER A 140 8.90 1.31 2.50
C SER A 140 8.40 2.11 1.28
N ILE A 141 9.23 2.95 0.66
CA ILE A 141 8.92 3.67 -0.58
C ILE A 141 8.65 2.67 -1.71
N ASN A 142 9.60 1.75 -1.95
CA ASN A 142 9.47 0.73 -3.01
C ASN A 142 8.23 -0.15 -2.81
N SER A 143 7.92 -0.52 -1.56
CA SER A 143 6.71 -1.27 -1.20
C SER A 143 5.45 -0.46 -1.49
N ASN A 144 5.39 0.83 -1.11
CA ASN A 144 4.24 1.69 -1.36
C ASN A 144 4.03 1.95 -2.86
N GLU A 145 5.08 2.20 -3.64
CA GLU A 145 4.98 2.37 -5.09
C GLU A 145 4.41 1.13 -5.78
N ALA A 146 4.88 -0.06 -5.38
CA ALA A 146 4.37 -1.29 -5.94
C ALA A 146 2.91 -1.57 -5.53
N LYS A 147 2.51 -1.26 -4.29
CA LYS A 147 1.10 -1.32 -3.88
C LYS A 147 0.25 -0.31 -4.65
N HIS A 148 0.75 0.90 -4.89
CA HIS A 148 0.08 1.90 -5.73
C HIS A 148 -0.14 1.41 -7.16
N ARG A 149 0.87 0.78 -7.77
CA ARG A 149 0.74 0.19 -9.12
C ARG A 149 -0.37 -0.86 -9.16
N LEU A 150 -0.44 -1.75 -8.16
CA LEU A 150 -1.50 -2.74 -8.07
C LEU A 150 -2.87 -2.11 -7.81
N LEU A 151 -2.96 -1.10 -6.93
CA LEU A 151 -4.19 -0.36 -6.67
C LEU A 151 -4.71 0.30 -7.97
N ASN A 152 -3.82 0.96 -8.72
CA ASN A 152 -4.17 1.60 -9.99
C ASN A 152 -4.60 0.57 -11.04
N ALA A 153 -3.89 -0.55 -11.17
CA ALA A 153 -4.28 -1.63 -12.06
C ALA A 153 -5.67 -2.19 -11.71
N GLY A 154 -5.95 -2.39 -10.42
CA GLY A 154 -7.28 -2.79 -9.94
C GLY A 154 -8.36 -1.77 -10.32
N MET A 155 -8.11 -0.48 -10.10
CA MET A 155 -9.04 0.60 -10.48
C MET A 155 -9.31 0.65 -11.99
N ILE A 156 -8.28 0.48 -12.82
CA ILE A 156 -8.41 0.44 -14.28
C ILE A 156 -9.29 -0.73 -14.70
N LEU A 157 -9.09 -1.93 -14.12
CA LEU A 157 -9.93 -3.08 -14.39
C LEU A 157 -11.40 -2.82 -14.02
N GLY A 158 -11.67 -2.19 -12.87
CA GLY A 158 -13.03 -1.79 -12.52
C GLY A 158 -13.64 -0.80 -13.51
N MET A 159 -12.89 0.19 -13.99
CA MET A 159 -13.36 1.13 -15.02
C MET A 159 -13.70 0.41 -16.34
N VAL A 160 -12.88 -0.56 -16.75
CA VAL A 160 -13.18 -1.41 -17.91
C VAL A 160 -14.47 -2.20 -17.68
N GLY A 161 -14.64 -2.79 -16.49
CA GLY A 161 -15.85 -3.51 -16.10
C GLY A 161 -17.11 -2.63 -16.18
N VAL A 162 -17.04 -1.40 -15.67
CA VAL A 162 -18.12 -0.40 -15.81
C VAL A 162 -18.39 -0.06 -17.27
N GLY A 163 -17.34 0.15 -18.08
CA GLY A 163 -17.49 0.46 -19.50
C GLY A 163 -18.22 -0.65 -20.27
N VAL A 164 -17.84 -1.92 -20.04
CA VAL A 164 -18.51 -3.09 -20.62
C VAL A 164 -19.99 -3.14 -20.22
N PHE A 165 -20.29 -2.87 -18.95
CA PHE A 165 -21.65 -2.84 -18.44
C PHE A 165 -22.50 -1.73 -19.06
N LEU A 166 -21.95 -0.52 -19.21
CA LEU A 166 -22.67 0.60 -19.83
C LEU A 166 -22.98 0.35 -21.31
N ILE A 167 -22.02 -0.22 -22.06
CA ILE A 167 -22.23 -0.62 -23.45
C ILE A 167 -23.36 -1.67 -23.54
N ALA A 168 -23.39 -2.61 -22.60
CA ALA A 168 -24.45 -3.62 -22.52
C ALA A 168 -25.84 -3.00 -22.30
N ILE A 169 -25.95 -2.06 -21.35
CA ILE A 169 -27.20 -1.37 -21.05
C ILE A 169 -27.70 -0.60 -22.26
N ILE A 170 -26.83 0.18 -22.91
CA ILE A 170 -27.21 0.96 -24.09
C ILE A 170 -27.70 0.04 -25.20
N GLY A 171 -26.98 -1.07 -25.46
CA GLY A 171 -27.38 -2.07 -26.43
C GLY A 171 -28.68 -2.80 -26.07
N PHE A 172 -28.98 -2.96 -24.78
CA PHE A 172 -30.22 -3.58 -24.31
C PHE A 172 -31.45 -2.71 -24.57
N PHE A 173 -31.33 -1.38 -24.43
CA PHE A 173 -32.44 -0.45 -24.62
C PHE A 173 -32.59 0.07 -26.06
N ALA A 174 -31.57 -0.07 -26.90
CA ALA A 174 -31.61 0.36 -28.31
C ALA A 174 -32.29 -0.65 -29.27
N LEU A 175 -32.65 -1.85 -28.77
CA LEU A 175 -33.26 -2.97 -29.52
C LEU A 175 -34.62 -3.34 -28.94
#